data_AF-A0A2V8BL90-F1
#
_entry.id   AF-A0A2V8BL90-F1
#
_cell.length_a   1.000
_cell.length_b   1.000
_cell.length_c   1.000
_cell.angle_alpha   90.00
_cell.angle_beta   90.00
_cell.angle_gamma   90.00
#
_symmetry.space_group_name_H-M   'P 1'
#
loop_
_entity.id
_entity.type
_entity.pdbx_description
1 polymer ?
#
loop_
_entity_poly.entity_id
_entity_poly.type
_entity_poly.pdbx_seq_one_letter_code
_entity_poly.pdbx_strand_id
1 'polypeptide(L)'
;MASQMGESVDIYERIGRSLEERQEPGATEVVDLVRRMLNGAAESAQTLDLERLKTGVYRLRIGVGPVRTVVLKCLKPSIAQTDRLVAERWLPALGLGDRCPRILAGGAQRDGHWVWHAYEDAGDDTLERRHEPERMEAAVRLIAELHTRAAIHPLMPEIRWRARDHGVHFFTSNLRDAIGAMEALADLRRPMSTEFVRARARVLERLYELREDAPRRVQVMEQAGGPDTLLHGDLWPKNILVSANGKGLLAQLIDWDHVGAGPFSYDLSTFLYRASREERPWIVRRYREEVERAGWHLPPLPELNLLLHTAETARQVHCILFVAIALLHDDAEWAPQELIYWDGYFAALRPPLEE
;
A
#
# COMPACT_ATOMS: atom_id res chain seq x y z
N MET A 1 -21.35 -56.79 6.33
CA MET A 1 -21.18 -55.76 7.38
C MET A 1 -19.71 -55.52 7.61
N ALA A 2 -19.09 -54.70 6.77
CA ALA A 2 -17.76 -54.14 6.99
C ALA A 2 -17.89 -52.64 6.73
N SER A 3 -17.69 -51.86 7.79
CA SER A 3 -17.86 -50.42 7.86
C SER A 3 -16.82 -49.72 6.99
N GLN A 4 -17.26 -49.10 5.88
CA GLN A 4 -16.48 -48.06 5.20
C GLN A 4 -16.64 -46.75 5.98
N MET A 5 -15.91 -46.64 7.09
CA MET A 5 -15.59 -45.34 7.70
C MET A 5 -14.36 -44.79 6.97
N GLY A 6 -14.58 -44.24 5.78
CA GLY A 6 -13.59 -43.39 5.13
C GLY A 6 -13.59 -42.03 5.82
N GLU A 7 -12.41 -41.61 6.30
CA GLU A 7 -12.17 -40.34 6.99
C GLU A 7 -12.65 -39.13 6.17
N SER A 8 -13.86 -38.65 6.44
CA SER A 8 -14.27 -37.29 6.05
C SER A 8 -13.61 -36.32 7.00
N VAL A 9 -12.33 -35.98 6.78
CA VAL A 9 -11.72 -34.84 7.47
C VAL A 9 -12.62 -33.63 7.22
N ASP A 10 -13.11 -33.00 8.28
CA ASP A 10 -13.96 -31.82 8.18
C ASP A 10 -13.24 -30.81 7.28
N ILE A 11 -13.93 -30.32 6.25
CA ILE A 11 -13.37 -29.40 5.27
C ILE A 11 -12.82 -28.12 5.94
N TYR A 12 -13.39 -27.76 7.09
CA TYR A 12 -12.90 -26.69 7.95
C TYR A 12 -11.60 -27.04 8.68
N GLU A 13 -11.42 -28.28 9.14
CA GLU A 13 -10.17 -28.76 9.73
C GLU A 13 -9.02 -28.71 8.72
N ARG A 14 -9.28 -28.97 7.43
CA ARG A 14 -8.27 -28.85 6.38
C ARG A 14 -7.76 -27.41 6.23
N ILE A 15 -8.65 -26.41 6.31
CA ILE A 15 -8.26 -24.99 6.28
C ILE A 15 -7.41 -24.67 7.52
N GLY A 16 -7.88 -25.06 8.71
CA GLY A 16 -7.16 -24.83 9.96
C GLY A 16 -5.75 -25.42 9.94
N ARG A 17 -5.64 -26.71 9.58
CA ARG A 17 -4.36 -27.42 9.47
C ARG A 17 -3.43 -26.78 8.45
N SER A 18 -3.95 -26.36 7.29
CA SER A 18 -3.13 -25.69 6.27
C SER A 18 -2.57 -24.36 6.75
N LEU A 19 -3.33 -23.59 7.53
CA LEU A 19 -2.86 -22.34 8.13
C LEU A 19 -1.84 -22.60 9.25
N GLU A 20 -2.07 -23.62 10.09
CA GLU A 20 -1.14 -24.03 11.15
C GLU A 20 0.20 -24.54 10.61
N GLU A 21 0.18 -25.39 9.57
CA GLU A 21 1.38 -25.87 8.86
C GLU A 21 2.20 -24.71 8.27
N ARG A 22 1.53 -23.62 7.90
CA ARG A 22 2.14 -22.39 7.39
C ARG A 22 2.50 -21.39 8.48
N GLN A 23 2.24 -21.73 9.75
CA GLN A 23 2.48 -20.89 10.93
C GLN A 23 1.75 -19.54 10.87
N GLU A 24 0.57 -19.52 10.24
CA GLU A 24 -0.27 -18.32 10.20
C GLU A 24 -1.01 -18.14 11.55
N PRO A 25 -1.13 -16.90 12.06
CA PRO A 25 -1.80 -16.65 13.32
C PRO A 25 -3.33 -16.79 13.19
N GLY A 26 -3.99 -17.19 14.28
CA GLY A 26 -5.45 -17.18 14.37
C GLY A 26 -6.19 -18.15 13.45
N ALA A 27 -5.62 -19.34 13.18
CA ALA A 27 -6.23 -20.36 12.31
C ALA A 27 -7.65 -20.74 12.74
N THR A 28 -7.91 -20.83 14.06
CA THR A 28 -9.24 -21.09 14.61
C THR A 28 -10.23 -19.98 14.24
N GLU A 29 -9.83 -18.72 14.37
CA GLU A 29 -10.67 -17.57 14.04
C GLU A 29 -10.96 -17.46 12.55
N VAL A 30 -10.02 -17.88 11.68
CA VAL A 30 -10.26 -18.01 10.24
C VAL A 30 -11.28 -19.09 9.95
N VAL A 31 -11.19 -20.26 10.60
CA VAL A 31 -12.17 -21.33 10.46
C VAL A 31 -13.57 -20.84 10.88
N ASP A 32 -13.67 -20.15 12.01
CA ASP A 32 -14.94 -19.58 12.49
C ASP A 32 -15.47 -18.48 11.55
N LEU A 33 -14.58 -17.65 10.98
CA LEU A 33 -14.93 -16.66 9.97
C LEU A 33 -15.53 -17.32 8.72
N VAL A 34 -14.87 -18.35 8.19
CA VAL A 34 -15.36 -19.08 7.01
C VAL A 34 -16.67 -19.81 7.32
N ARG A 35 -16.82 -20.41 8.52
CA ARG A 35 -18.10 -21.01 8.97
C ARG A 35 -19.23 -20.00 8.97
N ARG A 36 -19.01 -18.81 9.54
CA ARG A 36 -20.00 -17.72 9.56
C ARG A 36 -20.34 -17.24 8.15
N MET A 37 -19.36 -17.07 7.26
CA MET A 37 -19.60 -16.64 5.88
C MET A 37 -20.43 -17.65 5.07
N LEU A 38 -20.29 -18.95 5.37
CA LEU A 38 -21.03 -20.02 4.71
C LEU A 38 -22.41 -20.27 5.33
N ASN A 39 -22.77 -19.63 6.45
CA ASN A 39 -24.05 -19.83 7.16
C ASN A 39 -24.42 -21.31 7.39
N GLY A 40 -23.43 -22.20 7.56
CA GLY A 40 -23.67 -23.64 7.69
C GLY A 40 -23.99 -24.38 6.38
N ALA A 41 -24.01 -23.70 5.22
CA ALA A 41 -24.16 -24.32 3.89
C ALA A 41 -22.92 -25.12 3.43
N ALA A 42 -22.00 -25.43 4.34
CA ALA A 42 -20.84 -26.28 4.05
C ALA A 42 -21.21 -27.72 3.75
N GLU A 43 -22.33 -28.22 4.27
CA GLU A 43 -22.81 -29.57 3.93
C GLU A 43 -23.09 -29.71 2.41
N SER A 44 -23.33 -28.59 1.72
CA SER A 44 -23.49 -28.51 0.25
C SER A 44 -22.23 -28.05 -0.50
N ALA A 45 -21.16 -27.63 0.17
CA ALA A 45 -19.89 -27.23 -0.43
C ALA A 45 -18.89 -28.40 -0.47
N GLN A 46 -18.89 -29.20 -1.55
CA GLN A 46 -17.95 -30.32 -1.72
C GLN A 46 -16.48 -29.87 -1.90
N THR A 47 -16.23 -28.60 -2.24
CA THR A 47 -14.88 -28.09 -2.52
C THR A 47 -14.62 -26.73 -1.85
N LEU A 48 -13.62 -26.73 -0.97
CA LEU A 48 -12.91 -25.56 -0.45
C LEU A 48 -11.45 -25.73 -0.84
N ASP A 49 -10.93 -24.78 -1.60
CA ASP A 49 -9.53 -24.74 -2.02
C ASP A 49 -8.91 -23.43 -1.51
N LEU A 50 -7.75 -23.54 -0.86
CA LEU A 50 -7.05 -22.43 -0.25
C LEU A 50 -5.72 -22.22 -0.98
N GLU A 51 -5.70 -21.25 -1.87
CA GLU A 51 -4.51 -20.84 -2.60
C GLU A 51 -3.79 -19.72 -1.84
N ARG A 52 -2.49 -19.88 -1.60
CA ARG A 52 -1.68 -18.80 -1.01
C ARG A 52 -1.30 -17.80 -2.10
N LEU A 53 -1.69 -16.55 -1.94
CA LEU A 53 -1.27 -15.45 -2.82
C LEU A 53 0.06 -14.84 -2.34
N LYS A 54 0.13 -14.53 -1.04
CA LYS A 54 1.37 -14.13 -0.32
C LYS A 54 1.24 -14.53 1.16
N THR A 55 2.28 -14.34 1.97
CA THR A 55 2.18 -14.54 3.43
C THR A 55 1.04 -13.72 4.01
N GLY A 56 0.20 -14.33 4.84
CA GLY A 56 -0.98 -13.70 5.41
C GLY A 56 -2.09 -13.38 4.40
N VAL A 57 -2.01 -13.79 3.12
CA VAL A 57 -3.05 -13.51 2.11
C VAL A 57 -3.36 -14.73 1.28
N TYR A 58 -4.62 -15.14 1.29
CA TYR A 58 -5.09 -16.38 0.69
C TYR A 58 -6.34 -16.15 -0.16
N ARG A 59 -6.44 -16.82 -1.29
CA ARG A 59 -7.66 -16.91 -2.08
C ARG A 59 -8.37 -18.21 -1.71
N LEU A 60 -9.57 -18.08 -1.16
CA LEU A 60 -10.44 -19.21 -0.83
C LEU A 60 -11.49 -19.37 -1.94
N ARG A 61 -11.51 -20.53 -2.57
CA ARG A 61 -12.54 -20.93 -3.54
C ARG A 61 -13.61 -21.78 -2.84
N ILE A 62 -14.88 -21.47 -3.06
CA ILE A 62 -16.03 -22.08 -2.40
C ILE A 62 -17.03 -22.56 -3.46
N GLY A 63 -17.43 -23.85 -3.41
CA GLY A 63 -18.73 -24.28 -3.95
C GLY A 63 -18.76 -25.59 -4.75
N VAL A 64 -19.99 -25.96 -5.15
CA VAL A 64 -20.38 -27.01 -6.13
C VAL A 64 -21.33 -26.34 -7.12
N GLY A 65 -20.79 -25.59 -8.10
CA GLY A 65 -21.55 -24.67 -8.94
C GLY A 65 -20.68 -23.48 -9.39
N PRO A 66 -21.25 -22.29 -9.71
CA PRO A 66 -20.42 -21.11 -9.94
C PRO A 66 -19.55 -20.85 -8.72
N VAL A 67 -18.24 -21.00 -8.90
CA VAL A 67 -17.25 -20.91 -7.83
C VAL A 67 -17.27 -19.49 -7.28
N ARG A 68 -17.55 -19.35 -5.99
CA ARG A 68 -17.37 -18.08 -5.28
C ARG A 68 -15.93 -18.02 -4.80
N THR A 69 -15.23 -16.93 -5.11
CA THR A 69 -13.89 -16.69 -4.59
C THR A 69 -13.91 -15.52 -3.60
N VAL A 70 -13.14 -15.66 -2.53
CA VAL A 70 -12.95 -14.63 -1.50
C VAL A 70 -11.47 -14.53 -1.15
N VAL A 71 -11.00 -13.33 -0.82
CA VAL A 71 -9.62 -13.11 -0.38
C VAL A 71 -9.58 -12.95 1.13
N LEU A 72 -8.87 -13.84 1.80
CA LEU A 72 -8.58 -13.77 3.23
C LEU A 72 -7.27 -13.02 3.44
N LYS A 73 -7.26 -11.99 4.27
CA LYS A 73 -6.09 -11.18 4.59
C LYS A 73 -5.90 -11.07 6.10
N CYS A 74 -4.72 -11.43 6.58
CA CYS A 74 -4.28 -11.26 7.96
C CYS A 74 -3.61 -9.89 8.12
N LEU A 75 -4.04 -9.13 9.13
CA LEU A 75 -3.69 -7.73 9.32
C LEU A 75 -3.36 -7.45 10.79
N LYS A 76 -2.48 -6.48 11.03
CA LYS A 76 -2.36 -5.85 12.35
C LYS A 76 -3.65 -5.08 12.67
N PRO A 77 -4.08 -5.01 13.95
CA PRO A 77 -5.35 -4.38 14.33
C PRO A 77 -5.53 -2.93 13.86
N SER A 78 -4.47 -2.12 13.92
CA SER A 78 -4.51 -0.74 13.44
C SER A 78 -4.74 -0.66 11.93
N ILE A 79 -4.07 -1.53 11.16
CA ILE A 79 -4.25 -1.61 9.70
C ILE A 79 -5.66 -2.09 9.37
N ALA A 80 -6.14 -3.16 10.02
CA ALA A 80 -7.49 -3.66 9.82
C ALA A 80 -8.56 -2.61 10.12
N GLN A 81 -8.39 -1.82 11.19
CA GLN A 81 -9.31 -0.73 11.49
C GLN A 81 -9.35 0.31 10.37
N THR A 82 -8.19 0.72 9.87
CA THR A 82 -8.11 1.76 8.83
C THR A 82 -8.61 1.25 7.48
N ASP A 83 -8.28 0.01 7.08
CA ASP A 83 -8.83 -0.67 5.90
C ASP A 83 -10.36 -0.71 5.94
N ARG A 84 -10.92 -1.00 7.12
CA ARG A 84 -12.37 -1.01 7.31
C ARG A 84 -12.98 0.38 7.14
N LEU A 85 -12.35 1.42 7.68
CA LEU A 85 -12.82 2.80 7.51
C LEU A 85 -12.76 3.21 6.03
N VAL A 86 -11.72 2.84 5.29
CA VAL A 86 -11.63 3.06 3.84
C VAL A 86 -12.83 2.46 3.11
N ALA A 87 -13.05 1.15 3.30
CA ALA A 87 -14.06 0.40 2.54
C ALA A 87 -15.50 0.71 2.95
N GLU A 88 -15.77 0.88 4.25
CA GLU A 88 -17.14 1.01 4.77
C GLU A 88 -17.57 2.47 4.98
N ARG A 89 -16.64 3.43 5.02
CA ARG A 89 -16.95 4.82 5.40
C ARG A 89 -16.37 5.87 4.46
N TRP A 90 -15.05 5.92 4.29
CA TRP A 90 -14.39 7.01 3.58
C TRP A 90 -14.67 6.96 2.08
N LEU A 91 -14.39 5.84 1.39
CA LEU A 91 -14.69 5.74 -0.03
C LEU A 91 -16.19 5.87 -0.34
N PRO A 92 -17.12 5.23 0.41
CA PRO A 92 -18.55 5.47 0.23
C PRO A 92 -18.96 6.95 0.36
N ALA A 93 -18.45 7.67 1.38
CA ALA A 93 -18.77 9.09 1.57
C ALA A 93 -18.25 9.98 0.42
N LEU A 94 -17.15 9.57 -0.23
CA LEU A 94 -16.60 10.25 -1.41
C LEU A 94 -17.33 9.85 -2.71
N GLY A 95 -18.35 8.99 -2.64
CA GLY A 95 -19.01 8.43 -3.83
C GLY A 95 -18.11 7.51 -4.64
N LEU A 96 -17.16 6.85 -3.97
CA LEU A 96 -16.16 5.92 -4.51
C LEU A 96 -16.28 4.53 -3.88
N GLY A 97 -17.43 4.19 -3.29
CA GLY A 97 -17.63 2.93 -2.55
C GLY A 97 -17.52 1.65 -3.39
N ASP A 98 -17.57 1.75 -4.72
CA ASP A 98 -17.31 0.64 -5.64
C ASP A 98 -15.85 0.56 -6.12
N ARG A 99 -14.97 1.44 -5.62
CA ARG A 99 -13.56 1.57 -6.03
C ARG A 99 -12.57 0.84 -5.15
N CYS A 100 -13.06 0.00 -4.23
CA CYS A 100 -12.28 -1.01 -3.53
C CYS A 100 -13.10 -2.31 -3.41
N PRO A 101 -12.45 -3.47 -3.21
CA PRO A 101 -13.15 -4.70 -2.87
C PRO A 101 -13.89 -4.56 -1.54
N ARG A 102 -15.11 -5.09 -1.44
CA ARG A 102 -15.88 -5.01 -0.19
C ARG A 102 -15.34 -5.98 0.85
N ILE A 103 -15.39 -5.56 2.10
CA ILE A 103 -15.18 -6.46 3.24
C ILE A 103 -16.47 -7.23 3.46
N LEU A 104 -16.39 -8.56 3.32
CA LEU A 104 -17.50 -9.49 3.49
C LEU A 104 -17.67 -9.89 4.96
N ALA A 105 -16.57 -10.07 5.68
CA ALA A 105 -16.55 -10.44 7.09
C ALA A 105 -15.19 -10.14 7.73
N GLY A 106 -15.17 -10.07 9.07
CA GLY A 106 -13.94 -9.94 9.85
C GLY A 106 -13.97 -10.76 11.14
N GLY A 107 -12.79 -11.17 11.60
CA GLY A 107 -12.58 -11.89 12.87
C GLY A 107 -11.22 -11.55 13.46
N ALA A 108 -11.19 -11.10 14.71
CA ALA A 108 -9.95 -10.85 15.44
C ALA A 108 -9.53 -12.11 16.21
N GLN A 109 -8.23 -12.38 16.25
CA GLN A 109 -7.65 -13.37 17.15
C GLN A 109 -7.99 -13.01 18.61
N ARG A 110 -8.17 -14.02 19.47
CA ARG A 110 -8.57 -13.83 20.88
C ARG A 110 -7.65 -12.90 21.68
N ASP A 111 -6.36 -12.92 21.42
CA ASP A 111 -5.37 -12.03 22.06
C ASP A 111 -5.33 -10.63 21.44
N GLY A 112 -6.04 -10.41 20.34
CA GLY A 112 -6.13 -9.13 19.65
C GLY A 112 -4.87 -8.76 18.87
N HIS A 113 -3.90 -9.65 18.67
CA HIS A 113 -2.68 -9.32 17.92
C HIS A 113 -2.87 -9.29 16.41
N TRP A 114 -3.89 -10.01 15.91
CA TRP A 114 -4.17 -10.15 14.49
C TRP A 114 -5.66 -10.07 14.20
N VAL A 115 -5.98 -9.53 13.03
CA VAL A 115 -7.35 -9.48 12.49
C VAL A 115 -7.35 -10.08 11.11
N TRP A 116 -8.29 -10.98 10.87
CA TRP A 116 -8.56 -11.53 9.56
C TRP A 116 -9.77 -10.85 8.94
N HIS A 117 -9.58 -10.35 7.72
CA HIS A 117 -10.66 -9.85 6.88
C HIS A 117 -10.86 -10.79 5.69
N ALA A 118 -12.13 -10.99 5.31
CA ALA A 118 -12.51 -11.62 4.06
C ALA A 118 -13.04 -10.55 3.11
N TYR A 119 -12.44 -10.43 1.93
CA TYR A 119 -12.82 -9.48 0.89
C TYR A 119 -13.51 -10.19 -0.27
N GLU A 120 -14.36 -9.47 -1.00
CA GLU A 120 -14.71 -9.83 -2.37
C GLU A 120 -13.42 -10.00 -3.19
N ASP A 121 -13.33 -11.05 -4.00
CA ASP A 121 -12.20 -11.23 -4.90
C ASP A 121 -12.40 -10.37 -6.14
N ALA A 122 -11.59 -9.33 -6.29
CA ALA A 122 -11.61 -8.42 -7.43
C ALA A 122 -10.82 -8.96 -8.65
N GLY A 123 -10.30 -10.19 -8.55
CA GLY A 123 -9.60 -10.87 -9.62
C GLY A 123 -8.11 -10.50 -9.72
N ASP A 124 -7.54 -10.79 -10.88
CA ASP A 124 -6.10 -10.85 -11.12
C ASP A 124 -5.61 -9.85 -12.18
N ASP A 125 -6.53 -9.06 -12.76
CA ASP A 125 -6.29 -8.13 -13.87
C ASP A 125 -5.71 -6.79 -13.37
N THR A 126 -4.51 -6.84 -12.78
CA THR A 126 -3.78 -5.65 -12.31
C THR A 126 -3.20 -4.85 -13.47
N LEU A 127 -2.97 -3.56 -13.27
CA LEU A 127 -2.29 -2.70 -14.25
C LEU A 127 -0.84 -3.14 -14.51
N GLU A 128 -0.19 -3.78 -13.52
CA GLU A 128 1.13 -4.42 -13.70
C GLU A 128 1.10 -5.56 -14.72
N ARG A 129 0.02 -6.33 -14.76
CA ARG A 129 -0.16 -7.44 -15.70
C ARG A 129 -0.73 -6.98 -17.05
N ARG A 130 -1.54 -5.94 -17.04
CA ARG A 130 -2.34 -5.45 -18.18
C ARG A 130 -2.22 -3.94 -18.33
N HIS A 131 -1.27 -3.53 -19.17
CA HIS A 131 -0.81 -2.15 -19.30
C HIS A 131 -1.41 -1.40 -20.50
N GLU A 132 -2.57 -1.83 -21.01
CA GLU A 132 -3.20 -1.18 -22.17
C GLU A 132 -3.58 0.29 -21.87
N PRO A 133 -3.48 1.21 -22.87
CA PRO A 133 -3.70 2.65 -22.66
C PRO A 133 -5.03 3.00 -22.00
N GLU A 134 -6.12 2.31 -22.34
CA GLU A 134 -7.45 2.57 -21.79
C GLU A 134 -7.53 2.20 -20.30
N ARG A 135 -6.78 1.19 -19.86
CA ARG A 135 -6.70 0.79 -18.45
C ARG A 135 -5.87 1.77 -17.64
N MET A 136 -4.76 2.22 -18.23
CA MET A 136 -3.94 3.28 -17.65
C MET A 136 -4.77 4.57 -17.48
N GLU A 137 -5.57 4.95 -18.49
CA GLU A 137 -6.47 6.11 -18.40
C GLU A 137 -7.51 5.94 -17.28
N ALA A 138 -8.13 4.76 -17.17
CA ALA A 138 -9.07 4.47 -16.10
C ALA A 138 -8.42 4.55 -14.70
N ALA A 139 -7.17 4.12 -14.56
CA ALA A 139 -6.39 4.22 -13.33
C ALA A 139 -6.08 5.69 -12.97
N VAL A 140 -5.54 6.46 -13.92
CA VAL A 140 -5.22 7.87 -13.70
C VAL A 140 -6.45 8.68 -13.32
N ARG A 141 -7.59 8.43 -13.99
CA ARG A 141 -8.86 9.05 -13.64
C ARG A 141 -9.29 8.71 -12.21
N LEU A 142 -9.20 7.45 -11.80
CA LEU A 142 -9.54 7.06 -10.43
C LEU A 142 -8.64 7.76 -9.39
N ILE A 143 -7.34 7.87 -9.64
CA ILE A 143 -6.40 8.56 -8.75
C ILE A 143 -6.77 10.05 -8.64
N ALA A 144 -7.07 10.70 -9.76
CA ALA A 144 -7.53 12.10 -9.77
C ALA A 144 -8.87 12.29 -9.04
N GLU A 145 -9.84 11.40 -9.25
CA GLU A 145 -11.14 11.42 -8.55
C GLU A 145 -10.97 11.23 -7.04
N LEU A 146 -10.12 10.28 -6.61
CA LEU A 146 -9.81 10.08 -5.20
C LEU A 146 -9.28 11.36 -4.58
N HIS A 147 -8.26 11.96 -5.20
CA HIS A 147 -7.61 13.15 -4.66
C HIS A 147 -8.55 14.36 -4.62
N THR A 148 -9.27 14.62 -5.69
CA THR A 148 -10.15 15.80 -5.81
C THR A 148 -11.36 15.73 -4.90
N ARG A 149 -11.99 14.55 -4.78
CA ARG A 149 -13.19 14.39 -3.94
C ARG A 149 -12.88 14.39 -2.46
N ALA A 150 -11.74 13.83 -2.07
CA ALA A 150 -11.36 13.74 -0.65
C ALA A 150 -10.85 15.07 -0.10
N ALA A 151 -10.12 15.82 -0.90
CA ALA A 151 -9.64 17.09 -0.41
C ALA A 151 -10.79 18.05 -0.14
N ILE A 152 -10.60 18.85 0.91
CA ILE A 152 -11.62 19.71 1.53
C ILE A 152 -12.91 19.00 1.99
N HIS A 153 -12.97 17.66 1.90
CA HIS A 153 -14.11 16.90 2.41
C HIS A 153 -14.16 16.96 3.95
N PRO A 154 -15.35 17.06 4.58
CA PRO A 154 -15.49 17.09 6.05
C PRO A 154 -14.92 15.88 6.81
N LEU A 155 -14.55 14.80 6.11
CA LEU A 155 -13.90 13.63 6.69
C LEU A 155 -12.38 13.75 6.81
N MET A 156 -11.76 14.74 6.17
CA MET A 156 -10.29 14.90 6.21
C MET A 156 -9.71 14.97 7.64
N PRO A 157 -10.35 15.61 8.64
CA PRO A 157 -9.87 15.54 10.02
C PRO A 157 -9.85 14.12 10.60
N GLU A 158 -10.84 13.28 10.28
CA GLU A 158 -10.88 11.88 10.72
C GLU A 158 -9.78 11.06 10.03
N ILE A 159 -9.59 11.27 8.72
CA ILE A 159 -8.55 10.58 7.94
C ILE A 159 -7.17 10.94 8.50
N ARG A 160 -6.87 12.23 8.72
CA ARG A 160 -5.59 12.67 9.35
C ARG A 160 -5.38 12.07 10.74
N TRP A 161 -6.45 11.87 11.50
CA TRP A 161 -6.37 11.31 12.84
C TRP A 161 -6.16 9.79 12.86
N ARG A 162 -6.76 9.06 11.93
CA ARG A 162 -6.80 7.59 11.92
C ARG A 162 -5.78 6.95 10.98
N ALA A 163 -5.41 7.64 9.91
CA ALA A 163 -4.51 7.15 8.89
C ALA A 163 -3.09 7.69 9.10
N ARG A 164 -2.17 7.35 8.18
CA ARG A 164 -0.80 7.86 8.21
C ARG A 164 -0.74 9.33 7.80
N ASP A 165 0.26 10.05 8.30
CA ASP A 165 0.62 11.38 7.78
C ASP A 165 1.69 11.23 6.69
N HIS A 166 1.47 11.87 5.55
CA HIS A 166 2.39 11.93 4.41
C HIS A 166 2.70 13.38 3.99
N GLY A 167 2.44 14.35 4.87
CA GLY A 167 2.72 15.77 4.65
C GLY A 167 4.15 16.21 5.03
N VAL A 168 4.29 17.49 5.35
CA VAL A 168 5.57 18.12 5.73
C VAL A 168 6.22 17.45 6.93
N HIS A 169 5.42 17.07 7.93
CA HIS A 169 5.94 16.41 9.13
C HIS A 169 6.56 15.06 8.81
N PHE A 170 5.91 14.25 7.96
CA PHE A 170 6.49 13.01 7.46
C PHE A 170 7.87 13.22 6.81
N PHE A 171 8.02 14.17 5.89
CA PHE A 171 9.32 14.46 5.26
C PHE A 171 10.39 14.90 6.28
N THR A 172 10.07 15.87 7.12
CA THR A 172 11.05 16.51 8.01
C THR A 172 11.45 15.63 9.20
N SER A 173 10.52 14.86 9.76
CA SER A 173 10.81 13.90 10.85
C SER A 173 11.66 12.74 10.35
N ASN A 174 11.25 12.07 9.26
CA ASN A 174 12.03 10.97 8.68
C ASN A 174 13.44 11.41 8.30
N LEU A 175 13.62 12.61 7.76
CA LEU A 175 14.96 13.13 7.43
C LEU A 175 15.84 13.31 8.67
N ARG A 176 15.31 13.92 9.72
CA ARG A 176 16.03 14.12 10.98
C ARG A 176 16.40 12.77 11.61
N ASP A 177 15.44 11.86 11.68
CA ASP A 177 15.59 10.58 12.34
C ASP A 177 16.52 9.67 11.53
N ALA A 178 16.45 9.71 10.20
CA ALA A 178 17.39 8.99 9.33
C ALA A 178 18.82 9.46 9.54
N ILE A 179 19.07 10.78 9.64
CA ILE A 179 20.40 11.30 9.94
C ILE A 179 20.88 10.74 11.28
N GLY A 180 20.08 10.88 12.34
CA GLY A 180 20.45 10.39 13.68
C GLY A 180 20.72 8.88 13.72
N ALA A 181 19.88 8.08 13.06
CA ALA A 181 20.08 6.63 12.97
C ALA A 181 21.35 6.29 12.18
N MET A 182 21.59 6.97 11.06
CA MET A 182 22.80 6.78 10.26
C MET A 182 24.06 7.19 11.00
N GLU A 183 24.02 8.24 11.83
CA GLU A 183 25.12 8.62 12.71
C GLU A 183 25.42 7.54 13.75
N ALA A 184 24.38 7.05 14.45
CA ALA A 184 24.51 6.00 15.46
C ALA A 184 25.12 4.70 14.90
N LEU A 185 24.92 4.40 13.61
CA LEU A 185 25.54 3.24 12.96
C LEU A 185 27.09 3.31 12.93
N ALA A 186 27.73 4.48 13.15
CA ALA A 186 29.19 4.55 13.30
C ALA A 186 29.70 3.81 14.54
N ASP A 187 28.89 3.76 15.59
CA ASP A 187 29.28 3.23 16.90
C ASP A 187 28.99 1.73 17.04
N LEU A 188 28.55 1.08 15.96
CA LEU A 188 28.34 -0.37 15.94
C LEU A 188 29.64 -1.10 16.27
N ARG A 189 29.60 -1.90 17.34
CA ARG A 189 30.75 -2.69 17.82
C ARG A 189 31.01 -3.97 17.03
N ARG A 190 30.21 -4.24 16.00
CA ARG A 190 30.35 -5.39 15.10
C ARG A 190 31.10 -5.00 13.82
N PRO A 191 31.99 -5.85 13.29
CA PRO A 191 32.66 -5.58 12.03
C PRO A 191 31.65 -5.53 10.89
N MET A 192 31.73 -4.47 10.08
CA MET A 192 30.91 -4.28 8.89
C MET A 192 31.77 -4.34 7.64
N SER A 193 31.19 -4.72 6.50
CA SER A 193 31.91 -4.74 5.23
C SER A 193 32.36 -3.33 4.82
N THR A 194 33.47 -3.23 4.10
CA THR A 194 33.96 -1.96 3.54
C THR A 194 32.92 -1.28 2.65
N GLU A 195 32.12 -2.08 1.93
CA GLU A 195 31.06 -1.57 1.07
C GLU A 195 29.95 -0.91 1.87
N PHE A 196 29.50 -1.54 2.96
CA PHE A 196 28.51 -0.97 3.87
C PHE A 196 29.00 0.36 4.45
N VAL A 197 30.23 0.42 4.95
CA VAL A 197 30.78 1.65 5.54
C VAL A 197 30.80 2.80 4.53
N ARG A 198 31.15 2.51 3.27
CA ARG A 198 31.13 3.50 2.18
C ARG A 198 29.70 3.91 1.80
N ALA A 199 28.78 2.96 1.69
CA ALA A 199 27.37 3.25 1.40
C ALA A 199 26.75 4.12 2.48
N ARG A 200 26.98 3.80 3.76
CA ARG A 200 26.58 4.63 4.90
C ARG A 200 27.08 6.05 4.79
N ALA A 201 28.38 6.24 4.51
CA ALA A 201 28.97 7.57 4.40
C ALA A 201 28.32 8.41 3.28
N ARG A 202 28.13 7.81 2.10
CA ARG A 202 27.47 8.48 0.96
C ARG A 202 26.01 8.80 1.22
N VAL A 203 25.27 7.88 1.85
CA VAL A 203 23.87 8.12 2.23
C VAL A 203 23.79 9.26 3.23
N LEU A 204 24.63 9.25 4.27
CA LEU A 204 24.65 10.30 5.28
C LEU A 204 24.98 11.68 4.68
N GLU A 205 25.97 11.75 3.78
CA GLU A 205 26.29 12.97 3.03
C GLU A 205 25.08 13.51 2.26
N ARG A 206 24.37 12.66 1.50
CA ARG A 206 23.16 13.07 0.77
C ARG A 206 22.01 13.46 1.69
N LEU A 207 21.86 12.83 2.85
CA LEU A 207 20.86 13.23 3.83
C LEU A 207 21.17 14.63 4.40
N TYR A 208 22.45 14.95 4.61
CA TYR A 208 22.88 16.28 5.00
C TYR A 208 22.60 17.33 3.92
N GLU A 209 22.94 17.06 2.66
CA GLU A 209 22.59 17.93 1.53
C GLU A 209 21.08 18.17 1.43
N LEU A 210 20.28 17.10 1.60
CA LEU A 210 18.83 17.17 1.60
C LEU A 210 18.29 17.99 2.78
N ARG A 211 18.94 17.94 3.94
CA ARG A 211 18.57 18.76 5.11
C ARG A 211 18.79 20.24 4.86
N GLU A 212 19.87 20.61 4.17
CA GLU A 212 20.11 22.01 3.79
C GLU A 212 19.08 22.49 2.74
N ASP A 213 18.63 21.62 1.83
CA ASP A 213 17.56 21.92 0.84
C ASP A 213 16.14 21.82 1.43
N ALA A 214 15.97 21.25 2.63
CA ALA A 214 14.66 20.98 3.22
C ALA A 214 13.77 22.23 3.37
N PRO A 215 14.27 23.41 3.82
CA PRO A 215 13.44 24.61 3.93
C PRO A 215 12.77 25.02 2.61
N ARG A 216 13.51 24.94 1.49
CA ARG A 216 12.98 25.24 0.15
C ARG A 216 11.87 24.26 -0.24
N ARG A 217 12.09 22.96 0.01
CA ARG A 217 11.10 21.93 -0.29
C ARG A 217 9.83 22.07 0.53
N VAL A 218 9.98 22.33 1.83
CA VAL A 218 8.85 22.60 2.73
C VAL A 218 8.05 23.81 2.25
N GLN A 219 8.72 24.91 1.89
CA GLN A 219 8.06 26.08 1.35
C GLN A 219 7.21 25.73 0.11
N VAL A 220 7.74 24.95 -0.82
CA VAL A 220 6.99 24.53 -2.02
C VAL A 220 5.86 23.56 -1.66
N MET A 221 6.04 22.65 -0.70
CA MET A 221 4.95 21.79 -0.20
C MET A 221 3.79 22.62 0.38
N GLU A 222 4.10 23.65 1.17
CA GLU A 222 3.09 24.51 1.79
C GLU A 222 2.39 25.44 0.78
N GLN A 223 3.12 25.95 -0.22
CA GLN A 223 2.61 26.94 -1.17
C GLN A 223 1.96 26.31 -2.41
N ALA A 224 2.49 25.19 -2.89
CA ALA A 224 2.11 24.57 -4.16
C ALA A 224 1.59 23.12 -4.01
N GLY A 225 1.66 22.52 -2.82
CA GLY A 225 1.22 21.14 -2.58
C GLY A 225 -0.28 20.91 -2.67
N GLY A 226 -1.07 21.99 -2.67
CA GLY A 226 -2.54 21.92 -2.64
C GLY A 226 -3.09 21.48 -1.29
N PRO A 227 -4.41 21.30 -1.18
CA PRO A 227 -5.02 20.78 0.04
C PRO A 227 -4.62 19.31 0.26
N ASP A 228 -4.50 18.90 1.53
CA ASP A 228 -4.39 17.48 1.83
C ASP A 228 -5.61 16.72 1.31
N THR A 229 -5.35 15.49 0.90
CA THR A 229 -6.34 14.55 0.39
C THR A 229 -6.17 13.15 1.00
N LEU A 230 -7.11 12.25 0.70
CA LEU A 230 -6.98 10.83 1.00
C LEU A 230 -5.98 10.22 0.02
N LEU A 231 -4.95 9.59 0.57
CA LEU A 231 -3.89 8.92 -0.16
C LEU A 231 -4.03 7.41 0.04
N HIS A 232 -3.82 6.65 -1.02
CA HIS A 232 -3.64 5.20 -0.95
C HIS A 232 -2.32 4.84 -0.25
N GLY A 233 -1.27 5.62 -0.48
CA GLY A 233 0.02 5.51 0.19
C GLY A 233 0.98 4.47 -0.42
N ASP A 234 0.47 3.54 -1.22
CA ASP A 234 1.25 2.55 -2.00
C ASP A 234 0.69 2.34 -3.43
N LEU A 235 0.59 3.40 -4.25
CA LEU A 235 0.03 3.33 -5.61
C LEU A 235 0.96 2.67 -6.63
N TRP A 236 1.25 1.38 -6.43
CA TRP A 236 1.95 0.58 -7.42
C TRP A 236 0.95 0.01 -8.43
N PRO A 237 1.35 -0.22 -9.70
CA PRO A 237 0.47 -0.82 -10.71
C PRO A 237 -0.17 -2.16 -10.28
N LYS A 238 0.50 -2.93 -9.42
CA LYS A 238 -0.03 -4.19 -8.85
C LYS A 238 -1.25 -3.99 -7.94
N ASN A 239 -1.41 -2.79 -7.36
CA ASN A 239 -2.49 -2.43 -6.43
C ASN A 239 -3.69 -1.78 -7.15
N ILE A 240 -3.65 -1.72 -8.49
CA ILE A 240 -4.71 -1.16 -9.31
C ILE A 240 -5.28 -2.26 -10.18
N LEU A 241 -6.52 -2.67 -9.91
CA LEU A 241 -7.26 -3.61 -10.74
C LEU A 241 -8.13 -2.84 -11.73
N VAL A 242 -8.13 -3.27 -12.99
CA VAL A 242 -9.03 -2.71 -13.99
C VAL A 242 -9.84 -3.85 -14.61
N SER A 243 -11.15 -3.77 -14.52
CA SER A 243 -12.05 -4.78 -15.11
C SER A 243 -12.99 -4.13 -16.10
N ALA A 244 -13.37 -4.88 -17.15
CA ALA A 244 -14.47 -4.46 -17.99
C ALA A 244 -15.78 -4.73 -17.25
N ASN A 245 -16.59 -3.69 -17.06
CA ASN A 245 -17.99 -3.81 -16.70
C ASN A 245 -18.84 -3.51 -17.94
N GLY A 246 -20.12 -3.89 -17.94
CA GLY A 246 -21.03 -3.63 -19.08
C GLY A 246 -21.24 -2.15 -19.44
N LYS A 247 -20.59 -1.21 -18.74
CA LYS A 247 -20.63 0.25 -18.94
C LYS A 247 -19.26 0.86 -19.27
N GLY A 248 -18.19 0.05 -19.37
CA GLY A 248 -16.81 0.51 -19.61
C GLY A 248 -15.78 -0.12 -18.67
N LEU A 249 -14.62 0.51 -18.52
CA LEU A 249 -13.59 0.04 -17.59
C LEU A 249 -13.82 0.57 -16.18
N LEU A 250 -13.85 -0.34 -15.20
CA LEU A 250 -13.88 -0.06 -13.77
C LEU A 250 -12.47 -0.27 -13.20
N ALA A 251 -11.83 0.83 -12.78
CA ALA A 251 -10.65 0.76 -11.94
C ALA A 251 -11.05 0.64 -10.47
N GLN A 252 -10.32 -0.17 -9.71
CA GLN A 252 -10.41 -0.33 -8.26
C GLN A 252 -9.00 -0.35 -7.65
N LEU A 253 -8.87 0.17 -6.44
CA LEU A 253 -7.64 0.12 -5.66
C LEU A 253 -7.75 -0.96 -4.58
N ILE A 254 -6.67 -1.74 -4.43
CA ILE A 254 -6.54 -2.80 -3.43
C ILE A 254 -5.32 -2.54 -2.56
N ASP A 255 -5.25 -3.22 -1.41
CA ASP A 255 -4.09 -3.14 -0.50
C ASP A 255 -3.89 -1.75 0.12
N TRP A 256 -4.91 -1.29 0.86
CA TRP A 256 -4.95 0.01 1.53
C TRP A 256 -4.13 0.10 2.84
N ASP A 257 -3.19 -0.82 3.07
CA ASP A 257 -2.39 -0.93 4.31
C ASP A 257 -1.55 0.32 4.64
N HIS A 258 -1.34 1.15 3.63
CA HIS A 258 -0.53 2.36 3.66
C HIS A 258 -1.36 3.64 3.56
N VAL A 259 -2.69 3.55 3.64
CA VAL A 259 -3.59 4.70 3.53
C VAL A 259 -3.18 5.83 4.48
N GLY A 260 -3.26 7.05 3.97
CA GLY A 260 -2.83 8.24 4.68
C GLY A 260 -3.54 9.52 4.23
N ALA A 261 -3.13 10.62 4.84
CA ALA A 261 -3.49 11.98 4.47
C ALA A 261 -2.24 12.77 4.09
N GLY A 262 -2.33 13.61 3.08
CA GLY A 262 -1.25 14.48 2.64
C GLY A 262 -1.46 15.05 1.24
N PRO A 263 -0.44 15.67 0.63
CA PRO A 263 -0.56 16.25 -0.69
C PRO A 263 -0.70 15.17 -1.76
N PHE A 264 -1.47 15.46 -2.82
CA PHE A 264 -1.69 14.57 -3.97
C PHE A 264 -0.38 14.06 -4.61
N SER A 265 0.70 14.83 -4.48
CA SER A 265 2.03 14.50 -5.02
C SER A 265 2.61 13.23 -4.40
N TYR A 266 2.19 12.84 -3.18
CA TYR A 266 2.66 11.61 -2.56
C TYR A 266 2.31 10.38 -3.38
N ASP A 267 1.04 10.25 -3.72
CA ASP A 267 0.48 9.14 -4.50
C ASP A 267 0.85 9.25 -5.99
N LEU A 268 0.76 10.46 -6.57
CA LEU A 268 1.11 10.67 -7.98
C LEU A 268 2.60 10.38 -8.23
N SER A 269 3.50 10.75 -7.30
CA SER A 269 4.92 10.42 -7.44
C SER A 269 5.16 8.91 -7.46
N THR A 270 4.54 8.16 -6.53
CA THR A 270 4.66 6.69 -6.50
C THR A 270 4.25 6.08 -7.82
N PHE A 271 3.13 6.53 -8.38
CA PHE A 271 2.65 6.02 -9.64
C PHE A 271 3.61 6.33 -10.80
N LEU A 272 4.11 7.57 -10.89
CA LEU A 272 5.03 7.99 -11.95
C LEU A 272 6.39 7.29 -11.90
N TYR A 273 6.95 7.03 -10.71
CA TYR A 273 8.22 6.33 -10.58
C TYR A 273 8.12 4.84 -10.93
N ARG A 274 6.90 4.28 -11.03
CA ARG A 274 6.63 2.93 -11.54
C ARG A 274 6.34 2.88 -13.05
N ALA A 275 6.07 4.03 -13.67
CA ALA A 275 5.91 4.15 -15.11
C ALA A 275 7.26 4.35 -15.82
N SER A 276 7.32 3.99 -17.10
CA SER A 276 8.46 4.34 -17.96
C SER A 276 8.60 5.86 -18.10
N ARG A 277 9.79 6.36 -18.45
CA ARG A 277 10.03 7.81 -18.55
C ARG A 277 9.16 8.43 -19.65
N GLU A 278 8.93 7.69 -20.72
CA GLU A 278 8.14 8.05 -21.89
C GLU A 278 6.65 8.23 -21.56
N GLU A 279 6.14 7.49 -20.57
CA GLU A 279 4.72 7.51 -20.18
C GLU A 279 4.38 8.65 -19.20
N ARG A 280 5.35 9.09 -18.38
CA ARG A 280 5.12 10.10 -17.33
C ARG A 280 4.48 11.40 -17.83
N PRO A 281 4.92 12.00 -18.96
CA PRO A 281 4.28 13.22 -19.46
C PRO A 281 2.81 13.02 -19.84
N TRP A 282 2.47 11.84 -20.37
CA TRP A 282 1.08 11.50 -20.70
C TRP A 282 0.24 11.31 -19.43
N ILE A 283 0.77 10.60 -18.42
CA ILE A 283 0.10 10.40 -17.13
C ILE A 283 -0.20 11.74 -16.45
N VAL A 284 0.80 12.62 -16.36
CA VAL A 284 0.64 13.94 -15.75
C VAL A 284 -0.35 14.81 -16.51
N ARG A 285 -0.34 14.76 -17.83
CA ARG A 285 -1.32 15.49 -18.65
C ARG A 285 -2.74 15.01 -18.37
N ARG A 286 -2.97 13.70 -18.34
CA ARG A 286 -4.30 13.13 -18.05
C ARG A 286 -4.74 13.44 -16.63
N TYR A 287 -3.85 13.28 -15.66
CA TYR A 287 -4.13 13.67 -14.28
C TYR A 287 -4.49 15.15 -14.17
N ARG A 288 -3.75 16.04 -14.85
CA ARG A 288 -4.05 17.48 -14.92
C ARG A 288 -5.45 17.76 -15.50
N GLU A 289 -5.78 17.16 -16.64
CA GLU A 289 -7.10 17.31 -17.28
C GLU A 289 -8.25 16.87 -16.34
N GLU A 290 -8.07 15.78 -15.60
CA GLU A 290 -9.09 15.30 -14.66
C GLU A 290 -9.26 16.20 -13.43
N VAL A 291 -8.17 16.70 -12.84
CA VAL A 291 -8.28 17.59 -11.69
C VAL A 291 -8.79 18.98 -12.08
N GLU A 292 -8.48 19.47 -13.29
CA GLU A 292 -9.01 20.74 -13.81
C GLU A 292 -10.53 20.71 -13.97
N ARG A 293 -11.11 19.55 -14.35
CA ARG A 293 -12.58 19.37 -14.39
C ARG A 293 -13.23 19.48 -13.00
N ALA A 294 -12.48 19.19 -11.95
CA ALA A 294 -12.91 19.37 -10.55
C ALA A 294 -12.60 20.78 -10.01
N GLY A 295 -12.11 21.70 -10.84
CA GLY A 295 -11.77 23.08 -10.47
C GLY A 295 -10.39 23.23 -9.82
N TRP A 296 -9.55 22.19 -9.88
CA TRP A 296 -8.19 22.22 -9.34
C TRP A 296 -7.14 22.51 -10.40
N HIS A 297 -6.13 23.27 -10.02
CA HIS A 297 -5.02 23.59 -10.90
C HIS A 297 -3.73 23.07 -10.29
N LEU A 298 -3.02 22.23 -11.04
CA LEU A 298 -1.68 21.80 -10.64
C LEU A 298 -0.69 22.95 -10.81
N PRO A 299 0.34 23.04 -9.96
CA PRO A 299 1.34 24.08 -10.07
C PRO A 299 2.11 24.00 -11.40
N PRO A 300 2.86 25.07 -11.74
CA PRO A 300 3.85 25.06 -12.81
C PRO A 300 4.82 23.88 -12.70
N LEU A 301 5.38 23.48 -13.85
CA LEU A 301 6.22 22.29 -13.97
C LEU A 301 7.38 22.23 -12.96
N PRO A 302 8.16 23.30 -12.69
CA PRO A 302 9.27 23.23 -11.75
C PRO A 302 8.83 22.89 -10.31
N GLU A 303 7.74 23.51 -9.85
CA GLU A 303 7.16 23.27 -8.53
C GLU A 303 6.54 21.87 -8.45
N LEU A 304 5.82 21.45 -9.49
CA LEU A 304 5.27 20.09 -9.58
C LEU A 304 6.39 19.03 -9.52
N ASN A 305 7.47 19.22 -10.27
CA ASN A 305 8.63 18.33 -10.25
C ASN A 305 9.26 18.26 -8.86
N LEU A 306 9.42 19.40 -8.18
CA LEU A 306 9.96 19.44 -6.83
C LEU A 306 9.05 18.74 -5.82
N LEU A 307 7.72 18.91 -5.92
CA LEU A 307 6.75 18.22 -5.06
C LEU A 307 6.83 16.71 -5.22
N LEU A 308 6.80 16.22 -6.46
CA LEU A 308 6.85 14.79 -6.77
C LEU A 308 8.19 14.18 -6.33
N HIS A 309 9.29 14.88 -6.61
CA HIS A 309 10.62 14.45 -6.20
C HIS A 309 10.77 14.43 -4.67
N THR A 310 10.21 15.42 -3.97
CA THR A 310 10.24 15.49 -2.50
C THR A 310 9.44 14.36 -1.87
N ALA A 311 8.27 14.02 -2.41
CA ALA A 311 7.48 12.90 -1.94
C ALA A 311 8.22 11.56 -2.09
N GLU A 312 8.82 11.29 -3.25
CA GLU A 312 9.61 10.07 -3.47
C GLU A 312 10.87 10.04 -2.61
N THR A 313 11.54 11.19 -2.45
CA THR A 313 12.68 11.34 -1.54
C THR A 313 12.28 10.97 -0.11
N ALA A 314 11.16 11.52 0.40
CA ALA A 314 10.68 11.24 1.74
C ALA A 314 10.42 9.74 1.99
N ARG A 315 9.89 9.05 0.98
CA ARG A 315 9.66 7.59 1.01
C ARG A 315 10.97 6.81 1.08
N GLN A 316 11.97 7.16 0.29
CA GLN A 316 13.28 6.52 0.34
C GLN A 316 14.00 6.76 1.66
N VAL A 317 13.92 7.98 2.19
CA VAL A 317 14.45 8.33 3.52
C VAL A 317 13.76 7.51 4.61
N HIS A 318 12.44 7.33 4.54
CA HIS A 318 11.72 6.42 5.44
C HIS A 318 12.27 4.99 5.33
N CYS A 319 12.48 4.44 4.13
CA CYS A 319 13.04 3.10 3.98
C CYS A 319 14.44 2.99 4.62
N ILE A 320 15.32 3.95 4.33
CA ILE A 320 16.68 4.01 4.90
C ILE A 320 16.64 4.07 6.44
N LEU A 321 15.77 4.89 7.02
CA LEU A 321 15.59 5.01 8.46
C LEU A 321 15.28 3.65 9.09
N PHE A 322 14.31 2.91 8.55
CA PHE A 322 13.90 1.64 9.16
C PHE A 322 14.90 0.50 8.90
N VAL A 323 15.68 0.56 7.81
CA VAL A 323 16.86 -0.30 7.63
C VAL A 323 17.88 -0.03 8.74
N ALA A 324 18.16 1.24 9.05
CA ALA A 324 19.09 1.62 10.10
C ALA A 324 18.59 1.20 11.50
N ILE A 325 17.30 1.42 11.80
CA ILE A 325 16.68 0.98 13.07
C ILE A 325 16.78 -0.54 13.23
N ALA A 326 16.45 -1.32 12.20
CA ALA A 326 16.52 -2.78 12.26
C ALA A 326 17.95 -3.26 12.52
N LEU A 327 18.96 -2.59 11.98
CA LEU A 327 20.36 -2.90 12.24
C LEU A 327 20.81 -2.50 13.65
N LEU A 328 20.26 -1.40 14.21
CA LEU A 328 20.59 -0.91 15.55
C LEU A 328 19.93 -1.72 16.67
N HIS A 329 18.72 -2.24 16.44
CA HIS A 329 17.87 -2.79 17.50
C HIS A 329 17.50 -4.25 17.35
N ASP A 330 17.45 -4.77 16.12
CA ASP A 330 16.92 -6.11 15.84
C ASP A 330 18.00 -7.08 15.33
N ASP A 331 19.26 -6.64 15.28
CA ASP A 331 20.40 -7.39 14.72
C ASP A 331 20.12 -7.97 13.32
N ALA A 332 19.29 -7.27 12.54
CA ALA A 332 18.78 -7.74 11.27
C ALA A 332 19.91 -8.03 10.25
N GLU A 333 20.13 -9.31 9.94
CA GLU A 333 21.21 -9.74 9.03
C GLU A 333 21.05 -9.22 7.59
N TRP A 334 19.83 -8.94 7.16
CA TRP A 334 19.50 -8.42 5.82
C TRP A 334 19.77 -6.91 5.69
N ALA A 335 19.76 -6.17 6.80
CA ALA A 335 19.81 -4.71 6.79
C ALA A 335 21.07 -4.10 6.13
N PRO A 336 22.28 -4.67 6.30
CA PRO A 336 23.48 -4.12 5.67
C PRO A 336 23.42 -4.15 4.14
N GLN A 337 22.90 -5.24 3.57
CA GLN A 337 22.75 -5.36 2.13
C GLN A 337 21.67 -4.43 1.60
N GLU A 338 20.58 -4.26 2.36
CA GLU A 338 19.55 -3.29 1.99
C GLU A 338 20.04 -1.85 2.02
N LEU A 339 20.88 -1.46 2.98
CA LEU A 339 21.43 -0.11 2.98
C LEU A 339 22.27 0.18 1.73
N ILE A 340 23.04 -0.81 1.26
CA ILE A 340 23.82 -0.71 0.02
C ILE A 340 22.89 -0.56 -1.20
N TYR A 341 21.79 -1.33 -1.22
CA TYR A 341 20.76 -1.20 -2.26
C TYR A 341 20.15 0.21 -2.27
N TRP A 342 19.76 0.73 -1.11
CA TRP A 342 19.18 2.06 -0.99
C TRP A 342 20.16 3.20 -1.32
N ASP A 343 21.47 3.05 -1.04
CA ASP A 343 22.49 4.00 -1.50
C ASP A 343 22.45 4.18 -3.02
N GLY A 344 22.38 3.08 -3.77
CA GLY A 344 22.26 3.12 -5.22
C GLY A 344 20.96 3.76 -5.69
N TYR A 345 19.83 3.41 -5.08
CA TYR A 345 18.52 3.94 -5.46
C TYR A 345 18.40 5.45 -5.15
N PHE A 346 18.87 5.87 -3.99
CA PHE A 346 18.88 7.27 -3.57
C PHE A 346 19.81 8.12 -4.43
N ALA A 347 20.97 7.59 -4.82
CA ALA A 347 21.89 8.25 -5.75
C ALA A 347 21.30 8.44 -7.16
N ALA A 348 20.44 7.51 -7.60
CA ALA A 348 19.83 7.52 -8.92
C ALA A 348 18.54 8.34 -9.01
N LEU A 349 17.96 8.75 -7.87
CA LEU A 349 16.71 9.49 -7.85
C LEU A 349 16.85 10.85 -8.54
N ARG A 350 15.97 11.13 -9.50
CA ARG A 350 15.89 12.40 -10.24
C ARG A 350 14.43 12.84 -10.31
N PRO A 351 14.14 14.14 -10.52
CA PRO A 351 12.79 14.60 -10.83
C PRO A 351 12.13 13.76 -11.92
N PRO A 352 10.82 13.48 -11.81
CA PRO A 352 10.18 12.49 -12.68
C PRO A 352 9.94 12.98 -14.11
N LEU A 353 9.85 14.29 -14.33
CA LEU A 353 9.58 14.92 -15.63
C LEU A 353 10.81 15.70 -16.09
N GLU A 354 11.04 15.73 -17.41
CA GLU A 354 12.06 16.57 -18.04
C GLU A 354 11.61 18.04 -18.02
N GLU A 355 12.54 18.96 -17.77
CA GLU A 355 12.32 20.42 -17.73
C GLU A 355 12.58 21.08 -19.09
#